data_AF-A0A7D5MDS4-F1
#
_entry.id   AF-A0A7D5MDS4-F1
#
_cell.length_a   1.000
_cell.length_b   1.000
_cell.length_c   1.000
_cell.angle_alpha   90.00
_cell.angle_beta   90.00
_cell.angle_gamma   90.00
#
_symmetry.space_group_name_H-M   'P 1'
#
loop_
_entity.id
_entity.type
_entity.pdbx_description
1 polymer ?
#
loop_
_entity_poly.entity_id
_entity_poly.type
_entity_poly.pdbx_seq_one_letter_code
_entity_poly.pdbx_strand_id
1 'polypeptide(L)'
;MKSKSGKKRSTFDIFSNLTEDLLKSWNSQENPPKQYIAGRRVHHGTVGTILTGTGLASVVVSLLSEDEKTKRATEELSQIFCGIGIPLMVDDINDAPEWFRFRRQEEDFQNRQTDF
;
A
#
# COMPACT_ATOMS: atom_id res chain seq x y z
N MET A 1 -8.60 -7.10 40.97
CA MET A 1 -8.29 -6.14 39.88
C MET A 1 -7.89 -6.95 38.64
N LYS A 2 -8.68 -6.91 37.57
CA LYS A 2 -8.30 -7.58 36.30
C LYS A 2 -7.31 -6.68 35.57
N SER A 3 -6.06 -7.11 35.48
CA SER A 3 -5.04 -6.48 34.64
C SER A 3 -5.52 -6.52 33.19
N LYS A 4 -5.70 -5.35 32.55
CA LYS A 4 -5.91 -5.26 31.10
C LYS A 4 -4.56 -5.61 30.47
N SER A 5 -4.37 -6.85 30.04
CA SER A 5 -3.21 -7.22 29.22
C SER A 5 -3.24 -6.36 27.96
N GLY A 6 -2.37 -5.36 27.86
CA GLY A 6 -2.20 -4.58 26.63
C GLY A 6 -1.88 -5.54 25.50
N LYS A 7 -2.76 -5.61 24.49
CA LYS A 7 -2.56 -6.47 23.31
C LYS A 7 -1.29 -5.98 22.62
N LYS A 8 -0.23 -6.79 22.64
CA LYS A 8 1.03 -6.49 21.95
C LYS A 8 0.72 -6.38 20.46
N ARG A 9 0.97 -5.22 19.84
CA ARG A 9 0.76 -5.02 18.40
C ARG A 9 1.70 -5.97 17.63
N SER A 10 1.18 -6.61 16.59
CA SER A 10 1.99 -7.47 15.72
C SER A 10 2.94 -6.63 14.85
N THR A 11 4.00 -7.24 14.32
CA THR A 11 4.89 -6.56 13.36
C THR A 11 4.10 -6.07 12.15
N PHE A 12 3.18 -6.89 11.64
CA PHE A 12 2.25 -6.50 10.59
C PHE A 12 1.48 -5.22 10.94
N ASP A 13 0.85 -5.16 12.12
CA ASP A 13 0.07 -3.98 12.53
C ASP A 13 0.93 -2.72 12.60
N ILE A 14 2.18 -2.82 13.06
CA ILE A 14 3.09 -1.68 13.16
C ILE A 14 3.36 -1.10 11.77
N PHE A 15 3.73 -1.95 10.81
CA PHE A 15 4.04 -1.52 9.45
C PHE A 15 2.79 -1.11 8.66
N SER A 16 1.64 -1.74 8.91
CA SER A 16 0.36 -1.34 8.31
C SER A 16 -0.04 0.05 8.74
N ASN A 17 -0.07 0.31 10.06
CA ASN A 17 -0.44 1.63 10.59
C ASN A 17 0.54 2.72 10.12
N LEU A 18 1.85 2.44 10.13
CA LEU A 18 2.85 3.38 9.63
C LEU A 18 2.62 3.72 8.16
N THR A 19 2.33 2.72 7.33
CA THR A 19 2.10 2.91 5.89
C THR A 19 0.83 3.70 5.65
N GLU A 20 -0.26 3.39 6.37
CA GLU A 20 -1.51 4.16 6.30
C GLU A 20 -1.31 5.63 6.70
N ASP A 21 -0.51 5.91 7.73
CA ASP A 21 -0.23 7.28 8.16
C ASP A 21 0.59 8.04 7.11
N LEU A 22 1.55 7.37 6.46
CA LEU A 22 2.30 7.94 5.34
C LEU A 22 1.40 8.21 4.12
N LEU A 23 0.50 7.28 3.79
CA LEU A 23 -0.46 7.44 2.69
C LEU A 23 -1.42 8.61 2.95
N LYS A 24 -1.96 8.73 4.17
CA LYS A 24 -2.80 9.88 4.55
C LYS A 24 -2.05 11.19 4.38
N SER A 25 -0.79 11.25 4.82
CA SER A 25 0.05 12.45 4.68
C SER A 25 0.40 12.76 3.22
N TRP A 26 0.52 11.74 2.37
CA TRP A 26 0.78 11.90 0.95
C TRP A 26 -0.47 12.42 0.22
N ASN A 27 -1.62 11.78 0.46
CA ASN A 27 -2.90 12.09 -0.18
C ASN A 27 -3.51 13.41 0.32
N SER A 28 -3.04 13.96 1.46
CA SER A 28 -3.45 15.29 1.93
C SER A 28 -2.77 16.46 1.22
N GLN A 29 -1.79 16.21 0.36
CA GLN A 29 -1.10 17.27 -0.38
C GLN A 29 -1.97 17.78 -1.54
N GLU A 30 -1.98 19.09 -1.79
CA GLU A 30 -2.79 19.71 -2.85
C GLU A 30 -2.40 19.23 -4.25
N ASN A 31 -1.12 18.90 -4.45
CA ASN A 31 -0.60 18.30 -5.67
C ASN A 31 0.41 17.19 -5.30
N PRO A 32 -0.05 15.97 -5.01
CA PRO A 32 0.85 14.90 -4.61
C PRO A 32 1.86 14.59 -5.74
N PRO A 33 3.14 14.36 -5.40
CA PRO A 33 4.17 14.09 -6.39
C PRO A 33 3.81 12.89 -7.27
N LYS A 34 4.06 12.95 -8.58
CA LYS A 34 3.91 11.82 -9.49
C LYS A 34 5.29 11.23 -9.80
N GLN A 35 5.50 9.97 -9.43
CA GLN A 35 6.75 9.27 -9.73
C GLN A 35 6.65 8.50 -11.05
N TYR A 36 7.75 8.51 -11.81
CA TYR A 36 7.86 7.83 -13.10
C TYR A 36 9.12 6.97 -13.13
N ILE A 37 8.99 5.72 -13.59
CA ILE A 37 10.12 4.82 -13.87
C ILE A 37 9.98 4.35 -15.32
N ALA A 38 11.07 4.46 -16.09
CA ALA A 38 11.10 4.13 -17.53
C ALA A 38 9.93 4.78 -18.33
N GLY A 39 9.59 6.03 -18.00
CA GLY A 39 8.51 6.79 -18.65
C GLY A 39 7.09 6.35 -18.28
N ARG A 40 6.91 5.40 -17.35
CA ARG A 40 5.60 4.98 -16.84
C ARG A 40 5.36 5.53 -15.45
N ARG A 41 4.14 6.02 -15.19
CA ARG A 41 3.72 6.47 -13.86
C ARG A 41 3.69 5.26 -12.92
N VAL A 42 4.42 5.34 -11.82
CA VAL A 42 4.37 4.33 -10.75
C VAL A 42 3.24 4.70 -9.82
N HIS A 43 2.35 3.73 -9.66
CA HIS A 43 1.17 3.77 -8.80
C HIS A 43 1.51 2.99 -7.52
N HIS A 44 1.04 3.45 -6.36
CA HIS A 44 1.43 2.84 -5.07
C HIS A 44 1.00 1.38 -5.01
N GLY A 45 -0.05 1.01 -5.72
CA GLY A 45 -0.58 -0.35 -5.83
C GLY A 45 0.30 -1.29 -6.64
N THR A 46 1.08 -0.79 -7.61
CA THR A 46 2.11 -1.62 -8.25
C THR A 46 3.19 -2.01 -7.25
N VAL A 47 3.66 -1.05 -6.45
CA VAL A 47 4.62 -1.31 -5.37
C VAL A 47 4.00 -2.21 -4.31
N GLY A 48 2.75 -1.94 -3.91
CA GLY A 48 1.99 -2.73 -2.97
C GLY A 48 1.87 -4.19 -3.38
N THR A 49 1.51 -4.44 -4.65
CA THR A 49 1.40 -5.79 -5.21
C THR A 49 2.73 -6.54 -5.16
N ILE A 50 3.84 -5.89 -5.52
CA ILE A 50 5.19 -6.51 -5.49
C ILE A 50 5.57 -6.87 -4.05
N LEU A 51 5.35 -5.96 -3.10
CA LEU A 51 5.66 -6.19 -1.68
C LEU A 51 4.80 -7.32 -1.10
N THR A 52 3.48 -7.30 -1.33
CA THR A 52 2.59 -8.38 -0.87
C THR A 52 2.97 -9.72 -1.51
N GLY A 53 3.28 -9.74 -2.81
CA GLY A 53 3.76 -10.95 -3.50
C GLY A 53 5.07 -11.49 -2.90
N THR A 54 6.00 -10.60 -2.54
CA THR A 54 7.26 -10.96 -1.85
C THR A 54 7.00 -11.48 -0.43
N GLY A 55 6.05 -10.87 0.28
CA GLY A 55 5.60 -11.33 1.59
C GLY A 55 4.96 -12.72 1.53
N LEU A 56 4.13 -13.00 0.53
CA LEU A 56 3.56 -14.32 0.26
C LEU A 56 4.64 -15.35 -0.10
N ALA A 57 5.60 -14.99 -0.94
CA ALA A 57 6.74 -15.85 -1.25
C ALA A 57 7.54 -16.18 0.01
N SER A 58 7.70 -15.22 0.93
CA SER A 58 8.36 -15.46 2.22
C SER A 58 7.59 -16.46 3.10
N VAL A 59 6.24 -16.42 3.09
CA VAL A 59 5.42 -17.47 3.74
C VAL A 59 5.69 -18.83 3.13
N VAL A 60 5.74 -18.93 1.80
CA VAL A 60 6.02 -20.20 1.12
C VAL A 60 7.40 -20.75 1.53
N VAL A 61 8.42 -19.90 1.58
CA VAL A 61 9.75 -20.30 2.05
C VAL A 61 9.71 -20.76 3.50
N SER A 62 9.00 -20.05 4.39
CA SER A 62 8.82 -20.44 5.79
C SER A 62 8.20 -21.83 5.92
N LEU A 63 7.14 -22.10 5.16
CA LEU A 63 6.43 -23.38 5.19
C LEU A 63 7.27 -24.57 4.70
N LEU A 64 8.20 -24.32 3.77
CA LEU A 64 9.08 -25.34 3.20
C LEU A 64 10.41 -25.50 3.95
N SER A 65 10.70 -24.62 4.90
CA SER A 65 11.97 -24.63 5.64
C SER A 65 11.90 -25.53 6.86
N GLU A 66 12.84 -26.47 6.97
CA GLU A 66 13.05 -27.27 8.19
C GLU A 66 13.93 -26.53 9.22
N ASP A 67 14.70 -25.54 8.78
CA ASP A 67 15.52 -24.70 9.66
C ASP A 67 14.68 -23.63 10.35
N GLU A 68 14.61 -23.71 11.69
CA GLU A 68 13.81 -22.82 12.52
C GLU A 68 14.25 -21.35 12.42
N LYS A 69 15.55 -21.10 12.16
CA LYS A 69 16.07 -19.73 12.01
C LYS A 69 15.60 -19.11 10.70
N THR A 70 15.66 -19.85 9.58
CA THR A 70 15.10 -19.42 8.29
C THR A 70 13.61 -19.20 8.39
N LYS A 71 12.88 -20.11 9.05
CA LYS A 71 11.43 -20.00 9.25
C LYS A 71 11.05 -18.71 9.96
N ARG A 72 11.67 -18.43 11.11
CA ARG A 72 11.41 -17.21 11.86
C ARG A 72 11.75 -15.94 11.08
N ALA A 73 12.90 -15.92 10.41
CA ALA A 73 13.30 -14.75 9.61
C ALA A 73 12.30 -14.47 8.47
N THR A 74 11.84 -15.52 7.79
CA THR A 74 10.89 -15.39 6.66
C THR A 74 9.47 -15.06 7.13
N GLU A 75 9.03 -15.53 8.29
CA GLU A 75 7.78 -15.08 8.94
C GLU A 75 7.82 -13.59 9.33
N GLU A 76 8.94 -13.12 9.89
CA GLU A 76 9.13 -11.71 10.23
C GLU A 76 9.13 -10.84 8.95
N LEU A 77 9.86 -11.25 7.91
CA LEU A 77 9.87 -10.56 6.62
C LEU A 77 8.49 -10.54 5.96
N SER A 78 7.75 -11.64 6.03
CA SER A 78 6.39 -11.70 5.50
C SER A 78 5.48 -10.66 6.17
N GLN A 79 5.54 -10.54 7.49
CA GLN A 79 4.74 -9.56 8.23
C GLN A 79 5.12 -8.12 7.85
N ILE A 80 6.40 -7.83 7.65
CA ILE A 80 6.87 -6.51 7.21
C ILE A 80 6.37 -6.22 5.79
N PHE A 81 6.64 -7.11 4.83
CA PHE A 81 6.30 -6.90 3.43
C PHE A 81 4.79 -6.81 3.20
N CYS A 82 3.99 -7.67 3.85
CA CYS A 82 2.54 -7.59 3.78
C CYS A 82 2.01 -6.35 4.51
N GLY A 83 2.60 -5.98 5.65
CA GLY A 83 2.22 -4.79 6.41
C GLY A 83 2.43 -3.50 5.62
N ILE A 84 3.45 -3.44 4.76
CA ILE A 84 3.66 -2.30 3.85
C ILE A 84 2.82 -2.45 2.57
N GLY A 85 2.83 -3.65 1.97
CA GLY A 85 2.29 -3.88 0.63
C GLY A 85 0.77 -3.78 0.56
N ILE A 86 0.05 -4.33 1.55
CA ILE A 86 -1.42 -4.38 1.54
C ILE A 86 -2.02 -2.97 1.59
N PRO A 87 -1.63 -2.07 2.52
CA PRO A 87 -2.17 -0.71 2.53
C PRO A 87 -1.92 0.05 1.22
N LEU A 88 -0.72 -0.06 0.64
CA LEU A 88 -0.40 0.57 -0.65
C LEU A 88 -1.26 0.03 -1.80
N MET A 89 -1.53 -1.27 -1.81
CA MET A 89 -2.41 -1.89 -2.79
C MET A 89 -3.86 -1.45 -2.62
N VAL A 90 -4.34 -1.38 -1.38
CA VAL A 90 -5.71 -0.98 -1.05
C VAL A 90 -5.97 0.49 -1.36
N ASP A 91 -5.02 1.38 -1.07
CA ASP A 91 -5.09 2.81 -1.40
C ASP A 91 -5.39 3.02 -2.88
N ASP A 92 -4.58 2.42 -3.74
CA ASP A 92 -4.74 2.49 -5.19
C ASP A 92 -6.03 1.81 -5.70
N ILE A 93 -6.47 0.71 -5.07
CA ILE A 93 -7.77 0.10 -5.41
C ILE A 93 -8.92 1.06 -5.08
N ASN A 94 -8.82 1.81 -3.99
CA ASN A 94 -9.84 2.78 -3.58
C ASN A 94 -9.89 3.99 -4.51
N ASP A 95 -8.77 4.33 -5.16
CA ASP A 95 -8.69 5.39 -6.18
C ASP A 95 -9.12 4.93 -7.58
N ALA A 96 -9.18 3.62 -7.83
CA ALA A 96 -9.57 3.06 -9.13
C ALA A 96 -10.91 3.60 -9.68
N PRO A 97 -11.98 3.80 -8.88
CA PRO A 97 -13.21 4.42 -9.34
C PRO A 97 -13.03 5.85 -9.87
N GLU A 98 -12.07 6.62 -9.36
CA GLU A 98 -11.76 7.96 -9.89
C GLU A 98 -11.04 7.88 -11.24
N TRP A 99 -10.20 6.87 -11.44
CA TRP A 99 -9.48 6.66 -12.69
C TRP A 99 -10.38 6.21 -13.83
N PHE A 100 -11.43 5.43 -13.50
CA PHE A 100 -12.41 4.92 -14.46
C PHE A 100 -13.74 5.68 -14.47
N ARG A 101 -13.85 6.76 -13.68
CA ARG A 101 -14.90 7.76 -13.88
C ARG A 101 -14.66 8.39 -15.24
N PHE A 102 -15.38 7.91 -16.25
CA PHE A 102 -15.55 8.62 -17.51
C PHE A 102 -16.00 10.05 -17.17
N ARG A 103 -15.08 11.01 -17.22
CA ARG A 103 -15.43 12.41 -17.24
C ARG A 103 -16.34 12.61 -18.44
N ARG A 104 -17.61 12.88 -18.20
CA ARG A 104 -18.52 13.33 -19.25
C ARG A 104 -17.89 14.62 -19.77
N GLN A 105 -17.63 14.70 -21.09
CA GLN A 105 -16.89 15.82 -21.72
C GLN A 105 -17.44 17.23 -21.44
N GLU A 106 -18.59 17.35 -20.78
CA GLU A 106 -19.27 18.62 -20.47
C GLU A 106 -18.47 19.51 -19.48
N GLU A 107 -17.76 18.94 -18.50
CA GLU A 107 -16.99 19.74 -17.52
C GLU A 107 -15.67 20.29 -18.08
N ASP A 108 -14.99 19.53 -18.93
CA ASP A 108 -13.76 19.97 -19.62
C ASP A 108 -14.04 20.98 -20.76
N PHE A 109 -15.30 21.14 -21.17
CA PHE A 109 -15.72 22.16 -22.13
C PHE A 109 -15.98 23.51 -21.44
N GLN A 110 -16.56 23.50 -20.24
CA GLN A 110 -16.85 24.69 -19.44
C GLN A 110 -15.55 25.36 -18.93
N ASN A 111 -14.60 24.59 -18.40
CA ASN A 111 -13.32 25.14 -17.92
C ASN A 111 -12.42 25.71 -19.04
N ARG A 112 -12.63 25.32 -20.31
CA ARG A 112 -11.91 25.89 -21.46
C ARG A 112 -12.54 27.17 -22.02
N GLN A 113 -13.78 27.49 -21.63
CA GLN A 113 -14.47 28.70 -22.08
C GLN A 113 -14.31 29.88 -21.11
N THR A 114 -13.87 29.64 -19.87
CA THR A 114 -13.67 30.69 -18.86
C THR A 114 -12.25 31.28 -18.84
N ASP A 115 -11.34 30.76 -19.67
CA ASP A 115 -9.94 31.20 -19.78
C ASP A 115 -9.71 32.22 -20.92
N PHE A 116 -10.74 32.90 -21.41
CA PHE A 116 -10.65 34.00 -22.38
C PHE A 116 -11.35 35.28 -21.90
#